data_AF-A0A534KSA9-F1
#
_entry.id   AF-A0A534KSA9-F1
#
_cell.length_a   1.000
_cell.length_b   1.000
_cell.length_c   1.000
_cell.angle_alpha   90.00
_cell.angle_beta   90.00
_cell.angle_gamma   90.00
#
_symmetry.space_group_name_H-M   'P 1'
#
loop_
_entity.id
_entity.type
_entity.pdbx_description
1 polymer ?
#
loop_
_entity_poly.entity_id
_entity_poly.type
_entity_poly.pdbx_seq_one_letter_code
_entity_poly.pdbx_strand_id
1 'polypeptide(L)' 'APRNPRPEGAGLEAMALGFRENSKDDFENMRLQFPAYDAFYTFCRLKVEGKAKLEHATR' A
#
# COMPACT_ATOMS: atom_id res chain seq x y z
N ALA A 1 14.06 -13.63 -16.06
CA ALA A 1 14.34 -12.18 -16.14
C ALA A 1 14.28 -11.60 -14.72
N PRO A 2 15.16 -10.67 -14.33
CA PRO A 2 15.07 -10.04 -13.02
C PRO A 2 13.73 -9.31 -12.91
N ARG A 3 12.94 -9.66 -11.91
CA ARG A 3 11.66 -9.00 -11.61
C ARG A 3 12.00 -7.63 -11.05
N ASN A 4 11.90 -6.56 -11.84
CA ASN A 4 12.02 -5.21 -11.30
C ASN A 4 10.76 -4.96 -10.45
N PRO A 5 10.84 -4.96 -9.10
CA PRO A 5 9.67 -4.81 -8.26
C PRO A 5 9.08 -3.43 -8.51
N ARG A 6 7.74 -3.33 -8.59
CA ARG A 6 7.11 -2.02 -8.64
C ARG A 6 7.47 -1.26 -7.36
N PRO A 7 7.76 0.05 -7.42
CA PRO A 7 8.15 0.83 -6.25
C PRO A 7 7.08 0.81 -5.14
N GLU A 8 5.81 0.64 -5.52
CA GLU A 8 4.71 0.47 -4.59
C GLU A 8 4.78 -0.83 -3.77
N GLY A 9 5.45 -1.86 -4.27
CA GLY A 9 5.55 -3.17 -3.61
C GLY A 9 6.28 -3.10 -2.28
N ALA A 10 7.36 -2.32 -2.21
CA ALA A 10 8.11 -2.12 -0.96
C ALA A 10 7.28 -1.35 0.09
N GLY A 11 6.50 -0.36 -0.35
CA GLY A 11 5.59 0.38 0.53
C GLY A 11 4.46 -0.51 1.07
N LEU A 12 3.93 -1.39 0.23
CA LEU A 12 2.90 -2.36 0.62
C LEU A 12 3.41 -3.34 1.68
N GLU A 13 4.64 -3.83 1.50
CA GLU A 13 5.30 -4.74 2.44
C GLU A 13 5.58 -4.05 3.78
N ALA A 14 6.09 -2.82 3.76
CA ALA A 14 6.33 -2.04 4.98
C ALA A 14 5.03 -1.81 5.78
N MET A 15 3.92 -1.49 5.10
CA MET A 15 2.62 -1.36 5.75
C MET A 15 2.15 -2.69 6.35
N ALA A 16 2.26 -3.80 5.62
CA ALA A 16 1.84 -5.12 6.10
C ALA A 16 2.61 -5.55 7.36
N LEU A 17 3.93 -5.30 7.40
CA LEU A 17 4.76 -5.54 8.58
C LEU A 17 4.32 -4.65 9.76
N GLY A 18 4.10 -3.36 9.52
CA GLY A 18 3.64 -2.44 10.57
C GLY A 18 2.26 -2.81 11.14
N PHE A 19 1.31 -3.23 10.30
CA PHE A 19 0.00 -3.69 10.76
C PHE A 19 0.11 -4.93 11.64
N ARG A 20 0.97 -5.88 11.26
CA ARG A 20 1.23 -7.08 12.06
C ARG A 20 1.76 -6.74 13.45
N GLU A 21 2.73 -5.83 13.55
CA GLU A 21 3.31 -5.44 14.84
C GLU A 21 2.35 -4.61 15.71
N ASN A 22 1.48 -3.81 15.09
CA ASN A 22 0.55 -2.94 15.81
C ASN A 22 -0.75 -3.65 16.24
N SER A 23 -1.12 -4.74 15.58
CA SER A 23 -2.33 -5.51 15.87
C SER A 23 -2.13 -6.47 17.04
N LYS A 24 -3.16 -6.62 17.87
CA LYS A 24 -3.15 -7.61 18.98
C LYS A 24 -3.54 -9.01 18.53
N ASP A 25 -4.36 -9.09 17.49
CA ASP A 25 -4.89 -10.31 16.91
C ASP A 25 -5.24 -10.07 15.42
N ASP A 26 -5.62 -11.14 14.73
CA ASP A 26 -5.95 -11.10 13.30
C ASP A 26 -7.18 -10.25 12.99
N PHE A 27 -8.14 -10.13 13.90
CA PHE A 27 -9.35 -9.33 13.69
C PHE A 27 -9.03 -7.84 13.72
N GLU A 28 -8.24 -7.39 14.70
CA GLU A 28 -7.75 -6.02 14.76
C GLU A 28 -6.82 -5.70 13.59
N ASN A 29 -5.98 -6.66 13.16
CA ASN A 29 -5.12 -6.49 11.99
C ASN A 29 -5.97 -6.23 10.74
N MET A 30 -6.94 -7.10 10.45
CA MET A 30 -7.87 -6.94 9.33
C MET A 30 -8.61 -5.59 9.40
N ARG A 31 -9.13 -5.22 10.57
CA ARG A 31 -9.87 -3.97 10.78
C ARG A 31 -9.03 -2.73 10.43
N LEU A 32 -7.74 -2.75 10.75
CA LEU A 32 -6.81 -1.64 10.46
C LEU A 32 -6.28 -1.68 9.03
N GLN A 33 -6.02 -2.87 8.52
CA GLN A 33 -5.36 -3.09 7.24
C GLN A 33 -6.30 -2.93 6.05
N PHE A 34 -7.59 -3.29 6.17
CA PHE A 34 -8.57 -3.15 5.08
C PHE A 34 -8.75 -1.70 4.59
N PRO A 35 -9.00 -0.70 5.45
CA PRO A 35 -9.14 0.68 5.00
C PRO A 35 -7.89 1.23 4.30
N ALA A 36 -6.71 0.83 4.77
CA ALA A 36 -5.44 1.24 4.16
C ALA A 36 -5.26 0.63 2.77
N TYR A 37 -5.58 -0.65 2.60
CA TYR A 37 -5.57 -1.28 1.28
C TYR A 37 -6.60 -0.69 0.32
N ASP A 38 -7.82 -0.38 0.78
CA ASP A 38 -8.85 0.24 -0.06
C ASP A 38 -8.43 1.62 -0.57
N ALA A 39 -7.83 2.44 0.30
CA ALA A 39 -7.27 3.73 -0.09
C ALA A 39 -6.12 3.57 -1.09
N PHE A 40 -5.23 2.59 -0.85
CA PHE A 40 -4.11 2.31 -1.73
C PHE A 40 -4.54 1.77 -3.11
N TYR A 41 -5.55 0.90 -3.14
CA TYR A 41 -6.15 0.42 -4.38
C TYR A 41 -6.80 1.56 -5.16
N THR A 42 -7.52 2.45 -4.47
CA THR A 42 -8.11 3.65 -5.08
C THR A 42 -7.05 4.53 -5.70
N PHE A 43 -5.92 4.75 -5.01
CA PHE A 43 -4.77 5.44 -5.57
C PHE A 43 -4.24 4.75 -6.83
N CYS A 44 -4.05 3.42 -6.80
CA CYS A 44 -3.59 2.66 -7.97
C CYS A 44 -4.52 2.84 -9.17
N ARG A 45 -5.85 2.80 -8.95
CA ARG A 45 -6.84 3.06 -9.99
C ARG A 45 -6.71 4.48 -10.55
N LEU A 46 -6.63 5.49 -9.68
CA LEU A 46 -6.44 6.88 -10.09
C LEU A 46 -5.12 7.10 -10.85
N LYS A 47 -4.05 6.38 -10.48
CA LYS A 47 -2.77 6.42 -11.17
C LYS A 47 -2.87 5.87 -12.59
N VAL A 48 -3.55 4.74 -12.77
CA VAL A 48 -3.82 4.15 -14.10
C VAL A 48 -4.67 5.09 -14.96
N GLU A 49 -5.62 5.81 -14.35
CA GLU A 49 -6.43 6.83 -15.03
C GLU A 49 -5.68 8.15 -15.29
N GLY A 50 -4.42 8.28 -14.86
CA GLY A 50 -3.63 9.52 -14.99
C GLY A 50 -4.08 10.66 -14.06
N LYS A 51 -4.92 10.37 -13.06
CA LYS A 51 -5.52 11.34 -12.13
C LYS A 51 -4.80 11.43 -10.78
N ALA A 52 -3.90 10.50 -10.49
CA ALA A 52 -3.07 10.55 -9.29
C ALA A 52 -1.65 10.97 -9.64
N LYS A 53 -1.16 12.01 -8.95
CA LYS A 53 0.24 12.43 -8.96
C LYS A 53 0.73 12.49 -7.52
N LEU A 54 1.79 11.76 -7.22
CA LEU A 54 2.49 11.90 -5.95
C LEU A 54 3.38 13.15 -6.04
N GLU A 55 3.08 14.16 -5.23
CA GLU A 55 3.79 15.45 -5.28
C GLU A 55 5.25 15.35 -4.86
N HIS A 56 5.57 14.37 -3.99
CA HIS A 56 6.90 14.16 -3.43
C HIS A 56 7.58 12.88 -3.91
N ALA A 57 7.02 12.17 -4.89
CA ALA A 57 7.70 11.02 -5.45
C ALA A 57 8.97 11.48 -6.19
N THR A 58 10.13 10.98 -5.75
CA THR A 58 11.39 11.15 -6.49
C THR A 58 11.22 10.53 -7.87
N ARG A 59 11.63 11.27 -8.91
CA ARG A 59 11.57 10.81 -10.32
C ARG A 59 12.41 9.56 -10.54
#